data_AF-A0A3N4MXI3-F1
#
_entry.id   AF-A0A3N4MXI3-F1
#
_cell.length_a   1.000
_cell.length_b   1.000
_cell.length_c   1.000
_cell.angle_alpha   90.00
_cell.angle_beta   90.00
_cell.angle_gamma   90.00
#
_symmetry.space_group_name_H-M   'P 1'
#
loop_
_entity.id
_entity.type
_entity.pdbx_description
1 polymer ?
#
loop_
_entity_poly.entity_id
_entity_poly.type
_entity_poly.pdbx_seq_one_letter_code
_entity_poly.pdbx_strand_id
1 'polypeptide(L)'
;MLQAKLIKYGLPALAAVLLLCAVWVGGFQTAFKRQQVVIGQIKAEAAESRLQAEQIYSAELEKALTEQKKWQDFAQSESAKLAQANRELDRRAAALEKEIKNVIEKDKSANGGRCIDGLGADGLRLYRQALGYAD
;
A
#
# COMPACT_ATOMS: atom_id res chain seq x y z
N MET A 1 27.92 63.85 -66.59
CA MET A 1 28.72 63.61 -65.35
C MET A 1 27.92 63.04 -64.17
N LEU A 2 26.57 63.17 -64.09
CA LEU A 2 25.78 62.60 -62.98
C LEU A 2 25.70 61.06 -62.98
N GLN A 3 25.58 60.43 -64.16
CA GLN A 3 25.44 58.97 -64.31
C GLN A 3 26.65 58.18 -63.77
N ALA A 4 27.87 58.71 -63.96
CA ALA A 4 29.10 58.06 -63.51
C ALA A 4 29.26 58.08 -61.97
N LYS A 5 28.74 59.10 -61.28
CA LYS A 5 28.77 59.18 -59.80
C LYS A 5 27.79 58.20 -59.16
N LEU A 6 26.60 58.03 -59.74
CA LEU A 6 25.59 57.08 -59.28
C LEU A 6 26.08 55.63 -59.35
N ILE A 7 26.80 55.25 -60.40
CA ILE A 7 27.36 53.90 -60.53
C ILE A 7 28.56 53.71 -59.57
N LYS A 8 29.42 54.72 -59.43
CA LYS A 8 30.64 54.62 -58.60
C LYS A 8 30.35 54.57 -57.09
N TYR A 9 29.28 55.22 -56.62
CA TYR A 9 28.89 55.26 -55.21
C TYR A 9 27.64 54.41 -54.87
N GLY A 10 26.78 54.11 -55.85
CA GLY A 10 25.59 53.28 -55.64
C GLY A 10 25.89 51.79 -55.51
N LEU A 11 26.89 51.29 -56.26
CA LEU A 11 27.31 49.88 -56.20
C LEU A 11 27.93 49.49 -54.84
N PRO A 12 28.86 50.27 -54.24
CA PRO A 12 29.35 49.96 -52.90
C PRO A 12 28.29 50.16 -51.81
N ALA A 13 27.34 51.09 -51.97
CA ALA A 13 26.24 51.27 -51.03
C ALA A 13 25.29 50.05 -51.00
N LEU A 14 24.94 49.49 -52.17
CA LEU A 14 24.16 48.26 -52.25
C LEU A 14 24.89 47.05 -51.65
N ALA A 15 26.19 46.93 -51.89
CA ALA A 15 27.01 45.88 -51.30
C ALA A 15 27.07 45.99 -49.76
N ALA A 16 27.18 47.20 -49.22
CA ALA A 16 27.16 47.44 -47.78
C ALA A 16 25.81 47.07 -47.13
N VAL A 17 24.69 47.37 -47.79
CA VAL A 17 23.35 46.98 -47.32
C VAL A 17 23.19 45.46 -47.32
N LEU A 18 23.64 44.77 -48.37
CA LEU A 18 23.61 43.31 -48.45
C LEU A 18 24.43 42.64 -47.34
N LEU A 19 25.61 43.17 -47.02
CA LEU A 19 26.43 42.68 -45.91
C LEU A 19 25.75 42.85 -44.55
N LEU A 20 25.10 43.99 -44.31
CA LEU A 20 24.32 44.22 -43.08
C LEU A 20 23.15 43.24 -42.96
N CYS A 21 22.42 42.99 -44.04
CA CYS A 21 21.35 41.99 -44.07
C CYS A 21 21.88 40.58 -43.80
N ALA A 22 23.02 40.21 -44.39
CA ALA A 22 23.64 38.90 -44.17
C ALA A 22 24.09 38.69 -42.71
N VAL A 23 24.69 39.72 -42.09
CA VAL A 23 25.08 39.69 -40.68
C VAL A 23 23.85 39.59 -39.77
N TRP A 24 22.78 40.33 -40.08
CA TRP A 24 21.55 40.29 -39.29
C TRP A 24 20.85 38.93 -39.35
N VAL A 25 20.71 38.33 -40.53
CA VAL A 25 20.11 37.00 -40.72
C VAL A 25 20.96 35.90 -40.07
N GLY A 26 22.29 35.97 -40.20
CA GLY A 26 23.21 35.04 -39.57
C GLY A 26 23.11 35.06 -38.04
N GLY A 27 23.11 36.26 -37.45
CA GLY A 27 22.93 36.46 -36.01
C GLY A 27 21.59 35.91 -35.50
N PHE A 28 20.50 36.19 -36.22
CA PHE A 28 19.16 35.71 -35.88
C PHE A 28 19.07 34.16 -35.89
N GLN A 29 19.61 33.51 -36.93
CA GLN A 29 19.61 32.04 -36.99
C GLN A 29 20.44 31.41 -35.87
N THR A 30 21.59 32.00 -35.52
CA THR A 30 22.39 31.50 -34.40
C THR A 30 21.68 31.66 -33.05
N ALA A 31 20.96 32.75 -32.83
CA ALA A 31 20.19 32.97 -31.62
C ALA A 31 19.03 31.96 -31.49
N PHE A 32 18.29 31.71 -32.58
CA PHE A 32 17.22 30.72 -32.61
C PHE A 32 17.72 29.29 -32.36
N LYS A 33 18.85 28.90 -32.96
CA LYS A 33 19.45 27.57 -32.70
C LYS A 33 19.84 27.39 -31.24
N ARG A 34 20.45 28.41 -30.62
CA ARG A 34 20.79 28.37 -29.18
C ARG A 34 19.54 28.26 -28.31
N GLN A 35 18.48 28.99 -28.62
CA GLN A 35 17.21 28.88 -27.88
C GLN A 35 16.58 27.49 -28.01
N GLN A 36 16.59 26.88 -29.20
CA GLN A 36 16.05 25.52 -29.37
C GLN A 36 16.80 24.48 -28.54
N VAL A 37 18.13 24.60 -28.43
CA VAL A 37 18.94 23.71 -27.58
C VAL A 37 18.56 23.89 -26.11
N VAL A 38 18.45 25.13 -25.63
CA VAL A 38 18.06 25.42 -24.24
C VAL A 38 16.63 24.92 -23.95
N ILE A 39 15.68 25.15 -24.85
CA ILE A 39 14.30 24.64 -24.72
C ILE A 39 14.30 23.11 -24.71
N GLY A 40 15.13 22.46 -25.53
CA GLY A 40 15.30 21.01 -25.53
C GLY A 40 15.82 20.47 -24.20
N GLN A 41 16.85 21.12 -23.64
CA GLN A 41 17.41 20.76 -22.33
C GLN A 41 16.39 20.93 -21.20
N ILE A 42 15.69 22.07 -21.17
CA ILE A 42 14.63 22.32 -20.16
C ILE A 42 13.52 21.26 -20.26
N LYS A 43 13.13 20.87 -21.49
CA LYS A 43 12.11 19.82 -21.67
C LYS A 43 12.60 18.45 -21.21
N ALA A 44 13.87 18.11 -21.47
CA ALA A 44 14.45 16.85 -21.02
C ALA A 44 14.52 16.79 -19.49
N GLU A 45 15.02 17.86 -18.84
CA GLU A 45 15.09 17.97 -17.39
C GLU A 45 13.70 17.98 -16.73
N ALA A 46 12.72 18.63 -17.36
CA ALA A 46 11.32 18.58 -16.92
C ALA A 46 10.72 17.17 -17.06
N ALA A 47 11.12 16.38 -18.06
CA ALA A 47 10.65 15.01 -18.22
C ALA A 47 11.30 14.08 -17.19
N GLU A 48 12.61 14.22 -16.94
CA GLU A 48 13.33 13.45 -15.93
C GLU A 48 12.81 13.74 -14.52
N SER A 49 12.60 15.00 -14.17
CA SER A 49 12.05 15.38 -12.86
C SER A 49 10.62 14.86 -12.64
N ARG A 50 9.78 14.82 -13.68
CA ARG A 50 8.45 14.19 -13.61
C ARG A 50 8.54 12.69 -13.38
N LEU A 51 9.42 12.00 -14.10
CA LEU A 51 9.64 10.55 -13.91
C LEU A 51 10.15 10.24 -12.50
N GLN A 52 11.08 11.05 -11.98
CA GLN A 52 11.58 10.89 -10.62
C GLN A 52 10.48 11.14 -9.58
N ALA A 53 9.64 12.18 -9.77
CA ALA A 53 8.52 12.45 -8.88
C ALA A 53 7.49 11.30 -8.88
N GLU A 54 7.16 10.75 -10.04
CA GLU A 54 6.27 9.58 -10.16
C GLU A 54 6.89 8.32 -9.51
N GLN A 55 8.20 8.12 -9.63
CA GLN A 55 8.90 7.02 -8.97
C GLN A 55 8.91 7.16 -7.45
N ILE A 56 9.19 8.35 -6.93
CA ILE A 56 9.17 8.61 -5.48
C ILE A 56 7.75 8.42 -4.94
N TYR A 57 6.75 8.96 -5.62
CA TYR A 57 5.36 8.83 -5.22
C TYR A 57 4.88 7.37 -5.25
N SER A 58 5.23 6.61 -6.30
CA SER A 58 4.87 5.19 -6.38
C SER A 58 5.59 4.35 -5.32
N ALA A 59 6.87 4.64 -5.01
CA ALA A 59 7.60 3.96 -3.94
C ALA A 59 7.02 4.28 -2.54
N GLU A 60 6.56 5.50 -2.31
CA GLU A 60 5.87 5.87 -1.07
C GLU A 60 4.51 5.17 -0.95
N LEU A 61 3.76 5.10 -2.06
CA LEU A 61 2.49 4.40 -2.12
C LEU A 61 2.65 2.89 -1.84
N GLU A 62 3.68 2.27 -2.42
CA GLU A 62 4.01 0.86 -2.19
C GLU A 62 4.34 0.61 -0.71
N LYS A 63 5.15 1.47 -0.09
CA LYS A 63 5.44 1.39 1.35
C LYS A 63 4.15 1.48 2.18
N ALA A 64 3.29 2.46 1.91
CA ALA A 64 2.03 2.60 2.62
C ALA A 64 1.11 1.38 2.44
N LEU A 65 1.04 0.81 1.23
CA LEU A 65 0.27 -0.40 0.95
C LEU A 65 0.85 -1.62 1.66
N THR A 66 2.18 -1.77 1.73
CA THR A 66 2.80 -2.89 2.46
C THR A 66 2.52 -2.81 3.95
N GLU A 67 2.54 -1.60 4.54
CA GLU A 67 2.21 -1.40 5.94
C GLU A 67 0.73 -1.67 6.21
N GLN A 68 -0.17 -1.13 5.37
CA GLN A 68 -1.60 -1.41 5.47
C GLN A 68 -1.89 -2.90 5.39
N LYS A 69 -1.27 -3.61 4.43
CA LYS A 69 -1.43 -5.04 4.25
C LYS A 69 -0.94 -5.82 5.47
N LYS A 70 0.22 -5.45 6.02
CA LYS A 70 0.75 -6.06 7.24
C LYS A 70 -0.23 -5.93 8.41
N TRP A 71 -0.84 -4.76 8.59
CA TRP A 71 -1.82 -4.54 9.66
C TRP A 71 -3.13 -5.30 9.41
N GLN A 72 -3.62 -5.37 8.17
CA GLN A 72 -4.78 -6.18 7.81
C GLN A 72 -4.53 -7.67 8.04
N ASP A 73 -3.40 -8.20 7.57
CA ASP A 73 -3.04 -9.60 7.75
C ASP A 73 -2.92 -9.94 9.24
N PHE A 74 -2.31 -9.05 10.03
CA PHE A 74 -2.23 -9.18 11.48
C PHE A 74 -3.63 -9.23 12.11
N ALA A 75 -4.49 -8.24 11.83
CA ALA A 75 -5.85 -8.18 12.37
C ALA A 75 -6.69 -9.39 11.97
N GLN A 76 -6.59 -9.84 10.72
CA GLN A 76 -7.27 -11.03 10.22
C GLN A 76 -6.80 -12.29 10.93
N SER A 77 -5.48 -12.43 11.16
CA SER A 77 -4.90 -13.58 11.87
C SER A 77 -5.35 -13.65 13.32
N GLU A 78 -5.37 -12.52 14.03
CA GLU A 78 -5.82 -12.44 15.42
C GLU A 78 -7.32 -12.70 15.52
N SER A 79 -8.12 -12.17 14.59
CA SER A 79 -9.55 -12.44 14.51
C SER A 79 -9.83 -13.93 14.26
N ALA A 80 -9.05 -14.58 13.39
CA ALA A 80 -9.17 -16.00 13.13
C ALA A 80 -8.81 -16.87 14.34
N LYS A 81 -7.71 -16.53 15.04
CA LYS A 81 -7.32 -17.20 16.30
C LYS A 81 -8.40 -17.07 17.37
N LEU A 82 -8.95 -15.87 17.53
CA LEU A 82 -10.00 -15.61 18.51
C LEU A 82 -11.28 -16.37 18.17
N ALA A 83 -11.69 -16.39 16.90
CA ALA A 83 -12.82 -17.20 16.45
C ALA A 83 -12.60 -18.70 16.69
N GLN A 84 -11.37 -19.19 16.47
CA GLN A 84 -11.02 -20.58 16.75
C GLN A 84 -11.06 -20.90 18.25
N ALA A 85 -10.50 -20.03 19.09
CA ALA A 85 -10.52 -20.17 20.54
C ALA A 85 -11.95 -20.19 21.08
N ASN A 86 -12.82 -19.29 20.60
CA ASN A 86 -14.23 -19.27 21.00
C ASN A 86 -14.95 -20.56 20.61
N ARG A 87 -14.74 -21.08 19.39
CA ARG A 87 -15.32 -22.37 18.98
C ARG A 87 -14.86 -23.54 19.85
N GLU A 88 -13.59 -23.53 20.25
CA GLU A 88 -13.06 -24.56 21.15
C GLU A 88 -13.66 -24.45 22.55
N LEU A 89 -13.82 -23.23 23.06
CA LEU A 89 -14.53 -22.98 24.32
C LEU A 89 -15.98 -23.47 24.26
N ASP A 90 -16.71 -23.13 23.19
CA ASP A 90 -18.10 -23.57 22.99
C ASP A 90 -18.20 -25.10 22.95
N ARG A 91 -17.28 -25.76 22.24
CA ARG A 91 -17.22 -27.23 22.19
C ARG A 91 -16.98 -27.85 23.56
N ARG A 92 -16.04 -27.30 24.33
CA ARG A 92 -15.74 -27.76 25.69
C ARG A 92 -16.90 -27.54 26.63
N ALA A 93 -17.56 -26.38 26.55
CA ALA A 93 -18.74 -26.08 27.34
C ALA A 93 -19.89 -27.07 27.04
N ALA A 94 -20.15 -27.35 25.76
CA ALA A 94 -21.17 -28.32 25.35
C ALA A 94 -20.82 -29.76 25.78
N ALA A 95 -19.53 -30.13 25.68
CA ALA A 95 -19.06 -31.44 26.14
C ALA A 95 -19.22 -31.59 27.66
N LEU A 96 -18.84 -30.57 28.42
CA LEU A 96 -18.98 -30.55 29.88
C LEU A 96 -20.45 -30.60 30.30
N GLU A 97 -21.33 -29.84 29.64
CA GLU A 97 -22.77 -29.89 29.91
C GLU A 97 -23.33 -31.31 29.71
N LYS A 98 -22.92 -31.98 28.63
CA LYS A 98 -23.32 -33.35 28.35
C LYS A 98 -22.75 -34.32 29.40
N GLU A 99 -21.49 -34.15 29.79
CA GLU A 99 -20.85 -34.97 30.81
C GLU A 99 -21.54 -34.85 32.16
N ILE A 100 -21.87 -33.62 32.60
CA ILE A 100 -22.64 -33.38 33.83
C ILE A 100 -23.99 -34.09 33.76
N LYS A 101 -24.74 -33.97 32.66
CA LYS A 101 -26.03 -34.66 32.48
C LYS A 101 -25.88 -36.18 32.60
N ASN A 102 -24.91 -36.76 31.90
CA ASN A 102 -24.65 -38.19 31.94
C ASN A 102 -24.31 -38.68 33.35
N VAL A 103 -23.47 -37.92 34.08
CA VAL A 103 -23.07 -38.27 35.45
C VAL A 103 -24.25 -38.21 36.42
N ILE A 104 -25.11 -37.18 36.31
CA ILE A 104 -26.36 -37.09 37.09
C ILE A 104 -27.29 -38.27 36.80
N GLU A 105 -27.46 -38.65 35.53
CA GLU A 105 -28.28 -39.81 35.15
C GLU A 105 -27.71 -41.12 35.69
N LYS A 106 -26.38 -41.26 35.69
CA LYS A 106 -25.68 -42.43 36.24
C LYS A 106 -25.87 -42.54 37.74
N ASP A 107 -25.69 -41.43 38.46
CA ASP A 107 -25.93 -41.35 39.91
C ASP A 107 -27.40 -41.66 40.24
N LYS A 108 -28.37 -41.10 39.49
CA LYS A 108 -29.79 -41.41 39.64
C LYS A 108 -30.08 -42.90 39.42
N SER A 109 -29.47 -43.50 38.41
CA SER A 109 -29.63 -44.92 38.10
C SER A 109 -29.05 -45.81 39.21
N ALA A 110 -27.90 -45.44 39.77
CA ALA A 110 -27.30 -46.11 40.92
C ALA A 110 -28.18 -46.01 42.19
N ASN A 111 -28.98 -44.94 42.34
CA ASN A 111 -29.94 -44.77 43.42
C ASN A 111 -31.34 -45.36 43.13
N GLY A 112 -31.42 -46.35 42.24
CA GLY A 112 -32.69 -47.02 41.90
C GLY A 112 -33.68 -46.11 41.17
N GLY A 113 -33.18 -45.17 40.37
CA GLY A 113 -34.00 -44.24 39.59
C GLY A 113 -34.55 -43.04 40.36
N ARG A 114 -34.23 -42.91 41.65
CA ARG A 114 -34.65 -41.77 42.48
C ARG A 114 -33.64 -40.64 42.43
N CYS A 115 -34.14 -39.40 42.43
CA CYS A 115 -33.29 -38.22 42.56
C CYS A 115 -32.50 -38.27 43.87
N ILE A 116 -31.29 -37.73 43.84
CA ILE A 116 -30.38 -37.63 44.98
C ILE A 116 -30.42 -36.17 45.47
N ASP A 117 -30.54 -35.97 46.78
CA ASP A 117 -30.31 -34.67 47.39
C ASP A 117 -28.79 -34.41 47.47
N GLY A 118 -28.28 -33.60 46.54
CA GLY A 118 -26.86 -33.28 46.41
C GLY A 118 -26.17 -34.00 45.24
N LEU A 119 -24.82 -34.02 45.29
CA LEU A 119 -24.01 -34.74 44.29
C LEU A 119 -23.90 -36.22 44.67
N GLY A 120 -24.17 -37.11 43.71
CA GLY A 120 -23.88 -38.53 43.87
C GLY A 120 -22.38 -38.84 43.74
N ALA A 121 -22.02 -40.12 43.82
CA ALA A 121 -20.62 -40.55 43.86
C ALA A 121 -19.87 -40.19 42.58
N ASP A 122 -20.49 -40.38 41.41
CA ASP A 122 -19.89 -40.01 40.14
C ASP A 122 -19.83 -38.48 39.97
N GLY A 123 -20.85 -37.74 40.43
CA GLY A 123 -20.88 -36.28 40.43
C GLY A 123 -19.80 -35.65 41.31
N LEU A 124 -19.56 -36.21 42.50
CA LEU A 124 -18.48 -35.81 43.41
C LEU A 124 -17.10 -36.05 42.80
N ARG A 125 -16.91 -37.17 42.08
CA ARG A 125 -15.67 -37.46 41.38
C ARG A 125 -15.42 -36.47 40.24
N LEU A 126 -16.43 -36.20 39.41
CA LEU A 126 -16.34 -35.21 38.34
C LEU A 126 -15.99 -33.82 38.89
N TYR A 127 -16.61 -33.42 40.00
CA TYR A 127 -16.32 -32.15 40.67
C TYR A 127 -14.88 -32.08 41.22
N ARG A 128 -14.39 -33.15 41.85
CA ARG A 128 -13.00 -33.25 42.32
C ARG A 128 -11.99 -33.17 41.17
N GLN A 129 -12.26 -33.87 40.07
CA GLN A 129 -11.45 -33.82 38.87
C GLN A 129 -11.41 -32.41 38.26
N ALA A 130 -12.54 -31.70 38.22
CA ALA A 130 -12.60 -30.31 37.76
C ALA A 130 -11.80 -29.34 38.64
N LEU A 131 -11.67 -29.63 39.94
CA LEU A 131 -10.83 -28.89 40.88
C LEU A 131 -9.34 -29.29 40.85
N GLY A 132 -8.96 -30.25 40.01
CA GLY A 132 -7.59 -30.72 39.88
C GLY A 132 -7.15 -31.74 40.93
N TYR A 133 -8.08 -32.29 41.71
CA TYR A 133 -7.81 -33.46 42.54
C TYR A 133 -7.84 -34.70 41.64
N ALA A 134 -6.71 -35.39 41.52
CA ALA A 134 -6.66 -36.71 40.87
C ALA A 134 -7.43 -37.74 41.72
N ASP A 135 -8.01 -38.73 41.05
CA ASP A 135 -8.87 -39.79 41.62
C ASP A 135 -8.29 -40.47 42.87
#